data_AF-A0A255ZNT3-F1
#
_entry.id   AF-A0A255ZNT3-F1
#
_cell.length_a   1.000
_cell.length_b   1.000
_cell.length_c   1.000
_cell.angle_alpha   90.00
_cell.angle_beta   90.00
_cell.angle_gamma   90.00
#
_symmetry.space_group_name_H-M   'P 1'
#
loop_
_entity.id
_entity.type
_entity.pdbx_description
1 polymer ?
#
loop_
_entity_poly.entity_id
_entity_poly.type
_entity_poly.pdbx_seq_one_letter_code
_entity_poly.pdbx_strand_id
1 'polypeptide(L)'
;YSTNNNTWDIWMVALFGIIGYIFIKLGTEPAPLLLGFILGPMMEEYLRRALLLSRGDWSVFITRPLSAGLLAAAILLLVVVLMPSIKAKREEAFVDD
;
A
#
# COMPACT_ATOMS: atom_id res chain seq x y z
N TYR A 1 -1.30 -36.23 21.56
CA TYR A 1 -1.51 -35.26 20.47
C TYR A 1 -0.92 -33.90 20.83
N SER A 2 0.40 -33.85 21.08
CA SER A 2 1.14 -32.64 21.48
C SER A 2 2.53 -32.74 20.87
N THR A 3 2.64 -32.44 19.57
CA THR A 3 3.90 -32.52 18.80
C THR A 3 3.91 -31.46 17.70
N ASN A 4 3.53 -30.22 18.01
CA ASN A 4 3.95 -29.05 17.24
C ASN A 4 3.80 -27.76 18.06
N ASN A 5 4.44 -27.69 19.23
CA ASN A 5 4.68 -26.41 19.90
C ASN A 5 5.81 -25.68 19.16
N ASN A 6 5.59 -25.41 17.86
CA ASN A 6 6.55 -24.73 17.03
C ASN A 6 6.71 -23.32 17.60
N THR A 7 7.81 -23.08 18.29
CA THR A 7 8.11 -21.79 18.90
C THR A 7 8.01 -20.66 17.86
N TRP A 8 8.30 -20.97 16.60
CA TRP A 8 8.11 -20.07 15.46
C TRP A 8 6.66 -19.58 15.29
N ASP A 9 5.66 -20.46 15.39
CA ASP A 9 4.25 -20.07 15.22
C ASP A 9 3.82 -19.11 16.35
N ILE A 10 4.35 -19.33 17.56
CA ILE A 10 4.14 -18.45 18.72
C ILE A 10 4.75 -17.07 18.48
N TRP A 11 5.99 -17.00 17.99
CA TRP A 11 6.63 -15.73 17.63
C TRP A 11 5.89 -15.01 16.50
N MET A 12 5.37 -15.76 15.53
CA MET A 12 4.62 -15.21 14.39
C MET A 12 3.29 -14.61 14.87
N VAL A 13 2.53 -15.33 15.70
CA VAL A 13 1.29 -14.81 16.32
C VAL A 13 1.57 -13.60 17.20
N ALA A 14 2.65 -13.61 17.97
CA ALA A 14 3.06 -12.46 18.78
C ALA A 14 3.40 -11.23 17.90
N LEU A 15 4.13 -11.42 16.80
CA LEU A 15 4.44 -10.36 15.85
C LEU A 15 3.18 -9.76 15.21
N PHE A 16 2.28 -10.62 14.69
CA PHE A 16 1.02 -10.16 14.11
C PHE A 16 0.11 -9.50 15.15
N GLY A 17 0.12 -9.95 16.41
CA GLY A 17 -0.58 -9.32 17.52
C GLY A 17 -0.05 -7.91 17.81
N ILE A 18 1.27 -7.71 17.82
CA ILE A 18 1.90 -6.39 17.98
C ILE A 18 1.54 -5.46 16.81
N ILE A 19 1.61 -5.96 15.57
CA ILE A 19 1.25 -5.19 14.37
C ILE A 19 -0.23 -4.78 14.42
N GLY A 20 -1.12 -5.70 14.79
CA GLY A 20 -2.54 -5.41 14.97
C GLY A 20 -2.80 -4.36 16.06
N TYR A 21 -2.10 -4.45 17.19
CA TYR A 21 -2.17 -3.45 18.26
C TYR A 21 -1.70 -2.07 17.80
N ILE A 22 -0.63 -2.01 17.01
CA ILE A 22 -0.13 -0.76 16.41
C ILE A 22 -1.20 -0.15 15.49
N PHE A 23 -1.83 -0.92 14.61
CA PHE A 23 -2.88 -0.39 13.72
C PHE A 23 -4.11 0.14 14.48
N ILE A 24 -4.50 -0.52 15.56
CA ILE A 24 -5.56 -0.02 16.46
C ILE A 24 -5.12 1.29 17.11
N LYS A 25 -3.88 1.37 17.61
CA LYS A 25 -3.33 2.57 18.27
C LYS A 25 -3.17 3.76 17.32
N LEU A 26 -2.87 3.51 16.04
CA LEU A 26 -2.82 4.56 15.01
C LEU A 26 -4.22 5.05 14.57
N GLY A 27 -5.31 4.51 15.12
CA GLY A 27 -6.67 4.87 14.71
C GLY A 27 -6.92 4.55 13.22
N THR A 28 -6.17 3.59 12.67
CA THR A 28 -6.28 3.27 11.25
C THR A 28 -7.58 2.52 11.04
N GLU A 29 -8.47 3.09 10.23
CA GLU A 29 -9.72 2.42 9.89
C GLU A 29 -9.42 1.09 9.19
N PRO A 30 -10.13 0.00 9.55
CA PRO A 30 -9.91 -1.30 8.92
C PRO A 30 -10.26 -1.31 7.43
N ALA A 31 -11.11 -0.39 6.97
CA ALA A 31 -11.54 -0.29 5.58
C ALA A 31 -10.40 0.05 4.59
N PRO A 32 -9.59 1.11 4.78
CA PRO A 32 -8.39 1.36 3.98
C PRO A 32 -7.38 0.20 3.95
N LEU A 33 -7.21 -0.49 5.08
CA LEU A 33 -6.25 -1.59 5.20
C LEU A 33 -6.70 -2.80 4.38
N LEU A 34 -7.98 -3.14 4.45
CA LEU A 34 -8.60 -4.17 3.60
C LEU A 34 -8.55 -3.80 2.11
N LEU A 35 -8.81 -2.54 1.78
CA LEU A 35 -8.73 -2.05 0.40
C LEU A 35 -7.32 -2.20 -0.15
N GLY A 36 -6.29 -1.79 0.62
CA GLY A 36 -4.89 -1.99 0.25
C GLY A 36 -4.52 -3.46 0.09
N PHE A 37 -5.04 -4.34 0.96
CA PHE A 37 -4.81 -5.78 0.88
C PHE A 37 -5.41 -6.42 -0.38
N ILE A 38 -6.60 -5.98 -0.80
CA ILE A 38 -7.26 -6.48 -2.02
C ILE A 38 -6.62 -5.90 -3.29
N LEU A 39 -6.27 -4.61 -3.27
CA LEU A 39 -5.66 -3.93 -4.42
C LEU A 39 -4.20 -4.33 -4.63
N GLY A 40 -3.48 -4.73 -3.58
CA GLY A 40 -2.10 -5.18 -3.63
C GLY A 40 -1.83 -6.26 -4.68
N PRO A 41 -2.48 -7.44 -4.62
CA PRO A 41 -2.27 -8.51 -5.61
C PRO A 41 -2.67 -8.08 -7.02
N MET A 42 -3.71 -7.25 -7.18
CA MET A 42 -4.09 -6.71 -8.48
C MET A 42 -2.99 -5.82 -9.05
N MET A 43 -2.42 -4.92 -8.24
CA MET A 43 -1.33 -4.04 -8.62
C MET A 43 -0.08 -4.84 -9.03
N GLU A 44 0.30 -5.86 -8.26
CA GLU A 44 1.43 -6.72 -8.60
C GLU A 44 1.19 -7.45 -9.93
N GLU A 45 -0.02 -7.96 -10.14
CA GLU A 45 -0.38 -8.61 -11.39
C GLU A 45 -0.27 -7.65 -12.59
N TYR A 46 -0.77 -6.42 -12.48
CA TYR A 46 -0.63 -5.41 -13.53
C TYR A 46 0.83 -5.01 -13.77
N LEU A 47 1.63 -4.85 -12.72
CA LEU A 47 3.06 -4.56 -12.82
C LEU A 47 3.80 -5.69 -13.53
N ARG A 48 3.54 -6.94 -13.12
CA ARG A 48 4.12 -8.15 -13.73
C ARG A 48 3.73 -8.26 -15.20
N ARG A 49 2.46 -8.06 -15.54
CA ARG A 49 1.97 -8.05 -16.92
C ARG A 49 2.64 -6.97 -17.76
N ALA A 50 2.79 -5.76 -17.23
CA ALA A 50 3.48 -4.66 -17.91
C ALA A 50 4.96 -4.98 -18.16
N LEU A 51 5.66 -5.54 -17.18
CA LEU A 51 7.06 -5.95 -17.31
C LEU A 51 7.25 -7.11 -18.29
N LEU A 52 6.34 -8.09 -18.29
CA LEU A 52 6.37 -9.20 -19.26
C LEU A 52 6.15 -8.70 -20.69
N LEU A 53 5.21 -7.79 -20.91
CA LEU A 53 4.99 -7.16 -22.22
C LEU A 53 6.21 -6.34 -22.68
N SER A 54 6.93 -5.76 -21.73
CA SER A 54 8.17 -5.01 -21.92
C SER A 54 9.41 -5.90 -22.14
N ARG A 55 9.29 -7.23 -22.08
CA ARG A 55 10.44 -8.17 -22.06
C ARG A 55 11.41 -7.90 -20.91
N GLY A 56 10.91 -7.44 -19.77
CA GLY A 56 11.70 -7.16 -18.56
C GLY A 56 12.39 -5.79 -18.55
N ASP A 57 12.17 -4.94 -19.55
CA ASP A 57 12.79 -3.61 -19.59
C ASP A 57 12.03 -2.61 -18.70
N TRP A 58 12.64 -2.25 -17.57
CA TRP A 58 12.15 -1.19 -16.68
C TRP A 58 12.22 0.20 -17.34
N SER A 59 13.04 0.33 -18.38
CA SER A 59 13.18 1.53 -19.19
C SER A 59 11.87 1.92 -19.91
N VAL A 60 10.93 0.99 -20.11
CA VAL A 60 9.64 1.27 -20.79
C VAL A 60 8.75 2.25 -20.04
N PHE A 61 8.89 2.36 -18.72
CA PHE A 61 8.16 3.36 -17.96
C PHE A 61 8.59 4.80 -18.29
N ILE A 62 9.82 5.00 -18.78
CA ILE A 62 10.39 6.30 -19.14
C ILE A 62 10.42 6.52 -20.65
N THR A 63 10.70 5.47 -21.44
CA THR A 63 10.80 5.57 -22.90
C THR A 63 9.45 5.71 -23.60
N ARG A 64 8.35 5.22 -23.00
CA ARG A 64 6.99 5.53 -23.49
C ARG A 64 6.51 6.87 -22.94
N PRO A 65 6.26 7.88 -23.79
CA PRO A 65 5.87 9.23 -23.35
C PRO A 65 4.55 9.24 -22.55
N LEU A 66 3.60 8.34 -22.87
CA LEU A 66 2.36 8.15 -22.11
C LEU A 66 2.60 7.58 -20.70
N SER A 67 3.49 6.58 -20.58
CA SER A 67 3.82 5.98 -19.28
C SER A 67 4.62 6.97 -18.42
N ALA A 68 5.56 7.69 -19.03
CA ALA A 68 6.36 8.69 -18.36
C ALA A 68 5.49 9.84 -17.84
N GLY A 69 4.52 10.30 -18.65
CA GLY A 69 3.55 11.33 -18.25
C GLY A 69 2.68 10.89 -17.06
N LEU A 70 2.15 9.67 -17.09
CA LEU A 70 1.37 9.11 -15.97
C LEU A 70 2.22 8.92 -14.71
N LEU A 71 3.47 8.47 -14.85
CA LEU A 71 4.39 8.32 -13.73
C LEU A 71 4.74 9.68 -13.10
N ALA A 72 5.01 10.69 -13.92
CA ALA A 72 5.26 12.05 -13.45
C ALA A 72 4.04 12.63 -12.73
N ALA A 73 2.84 12.45 -13.28
CA ALA A 73 1.59 12.86 -12.64
C ALA A 73 1.35 12.13 -11.31
N ALA A 74 1.63 10.83 -11.24
CA ALA A 74 1.51 10.04 -10.01
C ALA A 74 2.48 10.54 -8.94
N ILE A 75 3.73 10.83 -9.29
CA ILE A 75 4.73 11.40 -8.36
C ILE A 75 4.27 12.78 -7.88
N LEU A 76 3.80 13.65 -8.78
CA LEU A 76 3.29 14.96 -8.41
C LEU A 76 2.11 14.86 -7.45
N LEU A 77 1.13 13.99 -7.73
CA LEU A 77 0.00 13.73 -6.83
C LEU A 77 0.46 13.19 -5.47
N LEU A 78 1.41 12.25 -5.47
CA LEU A 78 1.96 11.70 -4.23
C LEU A 78 2.62 12.80 -3.40
N VAL A 79 3.44 13.66 -4.01
CA VAL A 79 4.07 14.81 -3.33
C VAL A 79 3.01 15.77 -2.78
N VAL A 80 1.97 16.08 -3.57
CA VAL A 80 0.85 16.93 -3.18
C VAL A 80 0.10 16.34 -1.97
N VAL A 81 -0.22 15.04 -1.99
CA VAL A 81 -0.97 14.35 -0.93
C VAL A 81 -0.15 14.16 0.35
N LEU A 82 1.16 13.88 0.23
CA LEU A 82 2.05 13.76 1.39
C LEU A 82 2.42 15.12 2.00
N MET A 83 2.21 16.22 1.26
CA MET A 83 2.43 17.55 1.81
C MET A 83 1.40 17.81 2.93
N PRO A 84 1.85 18.17 4.15
CA PRO A 84 0.98 18.28 5.33
C PRO A 84 -0.17 19.30 5.15
N SER A 85 -0.02 20.23 4.21
CA SER A 85 -1.03 21.24 3.87
C SER A 85 -2.35 20.67 3.33
N ILE A 86 -2.38 19.42 2.84
CA ILE A 86 -3.61 18.75 2.36
C ILE A 86 -4.16 17.74 3.38
N LYS A 87 -3.31 17.22 4.28
CA LYS A 87 -3.76 16.43 5.44
C LYS A 87 -4.71 17.23 6.34
N ALA A 88 -4.42 18.52 6.56
CA ALA A 88 -5.25 19.41 7.38
C ALA A 88 -6.69 19.60 6.84
N LYS A 89 -6.87 19.63 5.50
CA LYS A 89 -8.20 19.74 4.88
C LYS A 89 -9.03 18.46 4.90
N ARG A 90 -8.40 17.30 5.16
CA ARG A 90 -9.13 16.03 5.32
C ARG A 90 -9.71 15.90 6.73
N GLU A 91 -9.08 16.47 7.75
CA GLU A 91 -9.67 16.51 9.10
C GLU A 91 -10.91 17.41 9.16
N GLU A 92 -10.97 18.50 8.39
CA GLU A 92 -12.14 19.39 8.34
C GLU A 92 -13.35 18.78 7.61
N ALA A 93 -13.16 17.80 6.71
CA ALA A 93 -14.25 17.19 5.92
C ALA A 93 -14.88 15.96 6.60
N PHE A 94 -14.30 15.46 7.70
CA PHE A 94 -14.87 14.40 8.55
C PHE A 94 -15.44 14.93 9.86
N VAL A 95 -15.48 16.27 10.04
CA VAL A 95 -16.31 16.95 11.04
C VAL A 95 -17.54 17.50 10.31
N ASP A 96 -18.47 16.60 10.00
CA ASP A 96 -19.87 16.97 9.75
C ASP A 96 -20.64 16.55 11.01
N ASP A 97 -21.48 17.45 11.52
CA ASP A 97 -22.26 17.41 12.78
C ASP A 97 -22.97 16.07 13.10
#